data_AF-A0A914VD74-F1
#
_entry.id   AF-A0A914VD74-F1
#
_cell.length_a   1.000
_cell.length_b   1.000
_cell.length_c   1.000
_cell.angle_alpha   90.00
_cell.angle_beta   90.00
_cell.angle_gamma   90.00
#
_symmetry.space_group_name_H-M   'P 1'
#
loop_
_entity.id
_entity.type
_entity.pdbx_description
1 polymer ?
#
loop_
_entity_poly.entity_id
_entity_poly.type
_entity_poly.pdbx_seq_one_letter_code
_entity_poly.pdbx_strand_id
1 'polypeptide(L)' 'MADLTCLNEASVLHNLKERYYSGLIYTYSGLFCVVVNPYKKLPIYTEAIIEAYKGKKRHEMR' A
#
# COMPACT_ATOMS: atom_id res chain seq x y z
N MET A 1 7.75 2.76 2.07
CA MET A 1 9.10 2.20 1.83
C MET A 1 10.19 3.26 1.81
N ALA A 2 9.97 4.50 1.36
CA ALA A 2 10.98 5.57 1.44
C ALA A 2 11.38 5.97 2.88
N ASP A 3 10.56 5.65 3.88
CA ASP A 3 10.86 5.91 5.30
C ASP A 3 11.58 4.74 6.01
N LEU A 4 11.98 3.68 5.28
CA LEU A 4 12.76 2.60 5.87
C LEU A 4 14.21 3.05 6.07
N THR A 5 14.72 2.91 7.30
CA THR A 5 16.10 3.26 7.65
C THR A 5 17.12 2.41 6.87
N CYS A 6 16.76 1.18 6.50
CA CYS A 6 17.59 0.27 5.69
C CYS A 6 16.86 -0.11 4.39
N LEU A 7 17.20 0.58 3.29
CA LEU A 7 16.61 0.36 1.97
C LEU A 7 17.41 -0.66 1.15
N ASN A 8 17.44 -1.92 1.59
CA ASN A 8 18.01 -3.03 0.83
C ASN A 8 16.90 -3.92 0.23
N GLU A 9 17.26 -4.79 -0.72
CA GLU A 9 16.33 -5.69 -1.40
C GLU A 9 15.56 -6.59 -0.42
N ALA A 10 16.24 -7.16 0.57
CA ALA A 10 15.64 -8.04 1.56
C ALA A 10 14.60 -7.30 2.45
N SER A 11 14.88 -6.07 2.87
CA SER A 11 13.98 -5.22 3.64
C SER A 11 12.74 -4.83 2.84
N VAL A 12 12.91 -4.50 1.56
CA VAL A 12 11.81 -4.19 0.64
C VAL A 12 10.92 -5.42 0.45
N LEU A 13 11.53 -6.58 0.19
CA LEU A 13 10.82 -7.85 0.03
C LEU A 13 10.05 -8.22 1.31
N HIS A 14 10.69 -8.10 2.47
CA HIS A 14 10.08 -8.39 3.76
C HIS A 14 8.86 -7.49 4.00
N ASN A 15 8.98 -6.19 3.78
CA ASN A 15 7.87 -5.25 3.97
C ASN A 15 6.69 -5.55 3.03
N LEU A 16 6.97 -5.81 1.75
CA LEU A 16 5.93 -6.19 0.77
C LEU A 16 5.25 -7.51 1.17
N LYS A 17 6.03 -8.49 1.63
CA LYS A 17 5.54 -9.80 2.06
C LYS A 17 4.58 -9.67 3.25
N GLU A 18 4.97 -8.97 4.31
CA GLU A 18 4.13 -8.80 5.50
C GLU A 18 2.83 -8.04 5.20
N ARG A 19 2.92 -6.97 4.40
CA ARG A 19 1.75 -6.19 3.98
C ARG A 19 0.80 -7.04 3.13
N TYR A 20 1.33 -7.83 2.21
CA TYR A 20 0.54 -8.73 1.37
C TYR A 20 -0.24 -9.76 2.20
N TYR A 21 0.42 -10.40 3.18
CA TYR A 21 -0.25 -11.36 4.07
C TYR A 21 -1.31 -10.68 4.96
N SER A 22 -1.10 -9.42 5.32
CA SER A 22 -2.09 -8.59 6.02
C SER A 22 -3.23 -8.06 5.12
N GLY A 23 -3.21 -8.37 3.82
CA GLY A 23 -4.23 -7.91 2.86
C GLY A 23 -4.04 -6.47 2.35
N LEU A 24 -2.91 -5.84 2.65
CA LEU A 24 -2.55 -4.49 2.22
C LEU A 24 -1.72 -4.55 0.94
N ILE A 25 -2.38 -4.48 -0.22
CA ILE A 25 -1.73 -4.66 -1.53
C ILE A 25 -1.04 -3.41 -2.08
N TYR A 26 -1.39 -2.23 -1.56
CA TYR A 26 -0.84 -0.95 -1.99
C TYR A 26 0.27 -0.51 -1.05
N THR A 27 1.48 -0.29 -1.58
CA THR A 27 2.61 0.19 -0.79
C THR A 27 3.36 1.30 -1.51
N TYR A 28 3.46 2.47 -0.87
CA TYR A 28 4.24 3.59 -1.41
C TYR A 28 5.74 3.39 -1.21
N SER A 29 6.51 3.65 -2.27
CA SER A 29 7.96 3.77 -2.26
C SER A 29 8.36 5.14 -2.80
N GLY A 30 8.27 6.16 -1.94
CA GLY A 30 8.58 7.54 -2.30
C GLY A 30 7.56 8.11 -3.28
N LEU A 31 7.98 8.25 -4.54
CA LEU A 31 7.14 8.70 -5.64
C LEU A 31 6.36 7.55 -6.31
N PHE A 32 6.80 6.31 -6.12
CA PHE A 32 6.21 5.14 -6.74
C PHE A 32 5.12 4.52 -5.85
N CYS A 33 4.12 3.92 -6.48
CA CYS A 33 3.13 3.06 -5.84
C CYS A 33 3.31 1.63 -6.35
N VAL A 34 3.69 0.72 -5.45
CA VAL A 34 3.82 -0.70 -5.75
C VAL A 34 2.51 -1.39 -5.41
N VAL A 35 1.98 -2.15 -6.36
CA VAL A 35 0.72 -2.90 -6.21
C VAL A 35 0.99 -4.37 -6.48
N VAL A 36 0.69 -5.23 -5.51
CA VAL A 36 0.85 -6.68 -5.63
C VAL A 36 -0.51 -7.31 -5.86
N ASN A 37 -0.67 -8.11 -6.92
CA ASN A 37 -1.94 -8.76 -7.23
C ASN A 37 -2.34 -9.74 -6.11
N PRO A 38 -3.47 -9.53 -5.41
CA PRO A 38 -3.92 -10.42 -4.35
C PRO A 38 -4.49 -11.75 -4.85
N TYR A 39 -4.83 -11.87 -6.13
CA TYR A 39 -5.58 -12.99 -6.71
C TYR A 39 -6.89 -13.33 -5.98
N LYS A 40 -7.42 -12.37 -5.20
CA LYS A 40 -8.70 -12.43 -4.48
C LYS A 40 -9.40 -11.08 -4.55
N LYS A 41 -10.73 -11.09 -4.47
CA LYS A 41 -11.51 -9.85 -4.38
C LYS A 41 -11.39 -9.27 -2.96
N LEU A 42 -10.89 -8.05 -2.86
CA LEU A 42 -10.80 -7.30 -1.61
C LEU A 42 -11.95 -6.27 -1.53
N PRO A 43 -12.57 -6.04 -0.36
CA PRO A 43 -13.66 -5.08 -0.19
C PRO A 43 -13.14 -3.63 -0.15
N ILE A 44 -12.17 -3.28 -0.99
CA ILE A 44 -11.50 -1.97 -1.00
C ILE A 44 -11.97 -1.07 -2.15
N TYR A 45 -12.76 -1.61 -3.08
CA TYR A 45 -13.30 -0.88 -4.23
C TYR A 45 -14.80 -0.69 -4.07
N THR A 46 -15.20 0.12 -3.09
CA THR A 46 -16.59 0.45 -2.79
C THR A 46 -16.81 1.96 -2.90
N GLU A 47 -18.04 2.39 -3.16
CA GLU A 47 -18.39 3.82 -3.26
C GLU A 47 -18.06 4.58 -1.96
N ALA A 48 -18.26 3.94 -0.81
CA ALA A 48 -17.90 4.51 0.49
C ALA A 48 -16.41 4.85 0.60
N ILE A 49 -15.54 4.01 0.02
CA ILE A 49 -14.08 4.23 0.03
C ILE A 49 -13.72 5.34 -0.97
N ILE A 50 -14.37 5.40 -2.13
CA ILE A 50 -14.15 6.46 -3.12
C ILE A 50 -14.46 7.83 -2.50
N GLU A 51 -15.61 7.98 -1.86
CA GLU A 51 -15.99 9.24 -1.20
C GLU A 51 -15.08 9.54 0.01
N ALA A 52 -14.62 8.53 0.73
CA ALA A 52 -13.65 8.73 1.81
C ALA A 52 -12.33 9.35 1.29
N TYR A 53 -11.81 8.89 0.14
CA TYR A 53 -10.55 9.37 -0.43
C TYR A 53 -10.68 10.69 -1.22
N LYS A 54 -11.90 11.11 -1.58
CA LYS A 54 -12.15 12.30 -2.38
C LYS A 54 -11.71 13.58 -1.64
N GLY A 55 -10.86 14.36 -2.29
CA GLY A 55 -10.34 15.63 -1.74
C GLY A 55 -9.30 15.48 -0.63
N LYS A 56 -8.87 14.24 -0.31
CA LYS A 56 -7.91 13.96 0.76
C LYS A 56 -6.48 13.89 0.23
N LYS A 57 -5.54 14.44 1.00
CA LYS A 57 -4.11 14.38 0.66
C LYS A 57 -3.53 13.03 1.06
N ARG A 58 -2.49 12.61 0.34
CA ARG A 58 -1.81 11.30 0.54
C ARG A 58 -1.42 10.98 1.98
N HIS A 59 -1.02 11.98 2.77
CA HIS A 59 -0.59 11.77 4.16
C HIS A 59 -1.77 11.62 5.14
N GLU A 60 -2.97 12.02 4.76
CA GLU A 60 -4.17 11.93 5.60
C GLU A 60 -4.82 10.53 5.54
N MET A 61 -4.42 9.72 4.56
CA MET A 61 -4.97 8.39 4.26
C MET A 61 -3.91 7.28 4.35
N ARG A 62 -2.84 7.54 5.11
CA ARG A 62 -1.69 6.64 5.24
C ARG A 62 -1.89 5.61 6.35
#